data_AF-A0AAP0XBF5-F1
#
_entry.id   AF-A0AAP0XBF5-F1
#
_cell.length_a   1.000
_cell.length_b   1.000
_cell.length_c   1.000
_cell.angle_alpha   90.00
_cell.angle_beta   90.00
_cell.angle_gamma   90.00
#
_symmetry.space_group_name_H-M   'P 1'
#
loop_
_entity.id
_entity.type
_entity.pdbx_description
1 polymer ?
#
loop_
_entity_poly.entity_id
_entity_poly.type
_entity_poly.pdbx_seq_one_letter_code
_entity_poly.pdbx_strand_id
1 'polypeptide(L)'
;MLAALDLHQDDAALPKRVSHHSINQHLRGPMQLATVLLWFYAAPGVADIGQCERLRQATPANPTQVDQLRALGHCAMPERPGEAVVYYQAAESLGDSGSRLPLAYALEASGDSYGAQPIWKHLADSEWTDNARLTAARSAFNANDPYQAEKYWNQAPHVTADDWALGAAIARRQSQIDAAMNYQREALKRQPRPDHYYAASVTAAQNDDLRQSTAWLAEAVRLAPDQPRYRADYGMRLSGSQEEATRARSIAHLERATHDFPEDYRLGETLAWRYAEVGNSAAARKELRRVLDVEQDLVDGDDQFGSLQARKYRQRRDHEALSRRDRITLASTWSPGGVSTNDNLRDERQNRRATSQNVQLAMWDHALGEEPSRNGSTFSVYGRVLFGGTGRNDYAQSMGTGVGLRYKPFGTANLNLYSELYHQRQIDDARYGGLSLGQLISPSKAGDNYGDLRGHAASSNDLLLRATASFLDQGKWRNDWRADEDDWDERFLYLDGAWWTRAGDHQWLSRYQRGHTWKLPSTSPQTLMPYGFLELSSQDPSNDWRQDLRTGLGLRWQWWFDDDRYNAYRGSLKVRAEYQQALGGNLYEHTNGVLLGAELTF
;
A
#
# COMPACT_ATOMS: atom_id res chain seq x y z
N MET A 1 11.16 34.38 24.73
CA MET A 1 12.42 33.67 25.06
C MET A 1 12.11 32.18 24.95
N LEU A 2 12.54 31.57 23.84
CA LEU A 2 12.62 30.13 23.53
C LEU A 2 11.57 29.20 24.16
N ALA A 3 10.46 28.96 23.45
CA ALA A 3 9.67 27.74 23.63
C ALA A 3 10.11 26.74 22.54
N ALA A 4 10.63 25.60 23.00
CA ALA A 4 11.23 24.55 22.22
C ALA A 4 10.27 23.99 21.14
N LEU A 5 10.70 24.08 19.89
CA LEU A 5 10.23 23.24 18.80
C LEU A 5 10.75 21.82 19.08
N ASP A 6 9.92 20.97 19.68
CA ASP A 6 10.15 19.54 19.68
C ASP A 6 9.70 18.98 18.31
N LEU A 7 10.57 19.17 17.32
CA LEU A 7 10.53 18.53 16.01
C LEU A 7 10.97 17.08 16.19
N HIS A 8 10.10 16.25 16.78
CA HIS A 8 10.22 14.80 16.63
C HIS A 8 9.86 14.44 15.19
N GLN A 9 10.77 13.68 14.56
CA GLN A 9 10.66 13.12 13.23
C GLN A 9 9.43 12.19 13.15
N ASP A 10 8.27 12.75 12.79
CA ASP A 10 7.09 11.97 12.46
C ASP A 10 7.12 11.61 10.97
N ASP A 11 7.15 10.30 10.72
CA ASP A 11 7.18 9.62 9.43
C ASP A 11 6.33 10.34 8.35
N ALA A 12 7.03 10.93 7.37
CA ALA A 12 6.45 11.27 6.10
C ALA A 12 5.84 9.99 5.50
N ALA A 13 4.52 9.99 5.29
CA ALA A 13 3.77 8.89 4.72
C ALA A 13 4.19 8.63 3.26
N LEU A 14 5.29 7.91 3.10
CA LEU A 14 5.44 6.92 2.05
C LEU A 14 4.23 5.95 2.16
N PRO A 15 3.72 5.37 1.06
CA PRO A 15 2.89 4.17 1.20
C PRO A 15 3.64 3.23 2.14
N LYS A 16 3.02 2.84 3.26
CA LYS A 16 3.64 2.05 4.32
C LYS A 16 4.57 1.06 3.66
N ARG A 17 5.88 1.21 3.91
CA ARG A 17 6.92 0.27 3.46
C ARG A 17 6.33 -1.11 3.65
N VAL A 18 6.36 -1.95 2.61
CA VAL A 18 6.13 -3.38 2.78
C VAL A 18 7.04 -3.77 3.94
N SER A 19 6.48 -4.01 5.12
CA SER A 19 7.30 -4.20 6.31
C SER A 19 8.18 -5.39 6.01
N HIS A 20 9.44 -5.38 6.44
CA HIS A 20 10.34 -6.52 6.27
C HIS A 20 9.71 -7.84 6.79
N HIS A 21 8.69 -7.73 7.66
CA HIS A 21 7.84 -8.81 8.15
C HIS A 21 6.88 -9.43 7.12
N SER A 22 6.32 -8.64 6.18
CA SER A 22 5.43 -9.15 5.10
C SER A 22 6.19 -9.97 4.07
N ILE A 23 7.42 -9.57 3.72
CA ILE A 23 8.30 -10.38 2.86
C ILE A 23 8.65 -11.70 3.55
N ASN A 24 8.80 -11.67 4.88
CA ASN A 24 9.04 -12.87 5.66
C ASN A 24 7.78 -13.77 5.79
N GLN A 25 6.55 -13.27 5.67
CA GLN A 25 5.34 -14.10 5.73
C GLN A 25 5.15 -14.98 4.49
N HIS A 26 5.42 -14.49 3.27
CA HIS A 26 5.47 -15.33 2.07
C HIS A 26 6.54 -16.44 2.17
N LEU A 27 7.61 -16.18 2.92
CA LEU A 27 8.67 -17.14 3.23
C LEU A 27 8.38 -18.03 4.47
N ARG A 28 7.34 -17.72 5.26
CA ARG A 28 6.96 -18.40 6.52
C ARG A 28 5.73 -19.30 6.41
N GLY A 29 5.04 -19.33 5.27
CA GLY A 29 4.02 -20.36 5.01
C GLY A 29 4.65 -21.76 5.15
N PRO A 30 3.88 -22.80 5.53
CA PRO A 30 4.41 -24.16 5.66
C PRO A 30 5.10 -24.52 4.35
N MET A 31 6.43 -24.56 4.38
CA MET A 31 7.23 -25.11 3.30
C MET A 31 6.79 -26.56 3.16
N GLN A 32 5.90 -26.86 2.22
CA GLN A 32 5.92 -28.15 1.57
C GLN A 32 7.28 -28.22 0.88
N LEU A 33 8.27 -28.74 1.60
CA LEU A 33 9.61 -29.13 1.18
C LEU A 33 9.55 -30.32 0.19
N ALA A 34 8.50 -30.38 -0.64
CA ALA A 34 8.21 -31.49 -1.52
C ALA A 34 8.91 -31.36 -2.90
N THR A 35 9.78 -30.37 -3.11
CA THR A 35 10.36 -30.11 -4.44
C THR A 35 11.88 -29.93 -4.48
N VAL A 36 12.61 -30.45 -3.50
CA VAL A 36 14.08 -30.66 -3.63
C VAL A 36 14.43 -32.17 -3.60
N LEU A 37 13.43 -33.04 -3.47
CA LEU A 37 13.64 -34.48 -3.43
C LEU A 37 13.57 -35.05 -4.84
N LEU A 38 14.75 -35.24 -5.42
CA LEU A 38 15.18 -36.38 -6.24
C LEU A 38 16.50 -35.98 -6.89
N TRP A 39 17.30 -36.96 -7.31
CA TRP A 39 18.65 -36.83 -7.86
C TRP A 39 19.78 -36.89 -6.84
N PHE A 40 19.82 -37.96 -6.05
CA PHE A 40 21.09 -38.67 -5.80
C PHE A 40 20.79 -40.15 -5.59
N TYR A 41 20.54 -40.84 -6.70
CA TYR A 41 20.89 -42.24 -6.81
C TYR A 41 21.85 -42.38 -7.97
N ALA A 42 22.91 -43.16 -7.75
CA ALA A 42 23.79 -43.59 -8.81
C ALA A 42 22.92 -44.17 -9.93
N ALA A 43 22.82 -43.44 -11.05
CA ALA A 43 22.16 -43.93 -12.24
C ALA A 43 22.89 -45.23 -12.61
N PRO A 44 22.20 -46.37 -12.73
CA PRO A 44 22.79 -47.54 -13.31
C PRO A 44 23.31 -47.16 -14.70
N GLY A 45 24.48 -47.66 -15.09
CA GLY A 45 24.97 -47.42 -16.45
C GLY A 45 23.93 -47.90 -17.47
N VAL A 46 23.94 -47.38 -18.69
CA VAL A 46 23.04 -47.85 -19.78
C VAL A 46 23.12 -49.38 -19.99
N ALA A 47 24.22 -50.01 -19.54
CA ALA A 47 24.41 -51.46 -19.49
C ALA A 47 23.59 -52.20 -18.40
N ASP A 48 23.20 -51.56 -17.31
CA ASP A 48 22.42 -52.13 -16.20
C ASP A 48 20.90 -52.08 -16.47
N ILE A 49 20.43 -51.04 -17.18
CA ILE A 49 19.00 -50.89 -17.53
C ILE A 49 18.52 -52.09 -18.37
N GLY A 50 19.32 -52.50 -19.37
CA GLY A 50 19.03 -53.67 -20.20
C GLY A 50 19.10 -55.02 -19.46
N GLN A 51 19.80 -55.09 -18.31
CA GLN A 51 19.85 -56.28 -17.46
C GLN A 51 18.66 -56.33 -16.50
N CYS A 52 18.23 -55.17 -15.99
CA CYS A 52 17.07 -55.03 -15.12
C CYS A 52 15.73 -55.33 -15.82
N GLU A 53 15.61 -55.04 -17.12
CA GLU A 53 14.43 -55.48 -17.89
C GLU A 53 14.41 -57.00 -18.12
N ARG A 54 15.56 -57.60 -18.48
CA ARG A 54 15.65 -59.06 -18.64
C ARG A 54 15.38 -59.80 -17.34
N LEU A 55 15.88 -59.28 -16.22
CA LEU A 55 15.61 -59.84 -14.90
C LEU A 55 14.10 -59.81 -14.58
N ARG A 56 13.42 -58.69 -14.83
CA ARG A 56 11.96 -58.60 -14.65
C ARG A 56 11.18 -59.58 -15.52
N GLN A 57 11.62 -59.81 -16.76
CA GLN A 57 10.96 -60.76 -17.68
C GLN A 57 11.23 -62.23 -17.32
N ALA A 58 12.40 -62.53 -16.74
CA ALA A 58 12.80 -63.89 -16.36
C ALA A 58 12.30 -64.31 -14.98
N THR A 59 11.86 -63.37 -14.15
CA THR A 59 11.44 -63.64 -12.76
C THR A 59 9.94 -63.91 -12.71
N PRO A 60 9.48 -64.99 -12.05
CA PRO A 60 8.05 -65.28 -11.90
C PRO A 60 7.32 -64.16 -11.14
N ALA A 61 6.01 -64.02 -11.36
CA ALA A 61 5.19 -62.95 -10.79
C ALA A 61 5.25 -62.85 -9.25
N ASN A 62 5.50 -63.96 -8.55
CA ASN A 62 5.69 -64.02 -7.10
C ASN A 62 7.08 -64.64 -6.78
N PRO A 63 8.16 -63.84 -6.79
CA PRO A 63 9.49 -64.32 -6.45
C PRO A 63 9.56 -64.64 -4.95
N THR A 64 10.06 -65.83 -4.62
CA THR A 64 10.23 -66.31 -3.23
C THR A 64 11.70 -66.49 -2.84
N GLN A 65 12.62 -66.28 -3.78
CA GLN A 65 14.06 -66.37 -3.51
C GLN A 65 14.61 -65.01 -3.10
N VAL A 66 15.38 -64.98 -2.01
CA VAL A 66 16.00 -63.76 -1.45
C VAL A 66 16.84 -63.00 -2.49
N ASP A 67 17.70 -63.70 -3.25
CA ASP A 67 18.58 -63.04 -4.22
C ASP A 67 17.80 -62.41 -5.39
N GLN A 68 16.69 -63.05 -5.81
CA GLN A 68 15.80 -62.50 -6.83
C GLN A 68 15.09 -61.25 -6.32
N LEU A 69 14.57 -61.29 -5.09
CA LEU A 69 13.92 -60.14 -4.45
C LEU A 69 14.90 -58.97 -4.28
N ARG A 70 16.12 -59.22 -3.83
CA ARG A 70 17.15 -58.18 -3.68
C ARG A 70 17.52 -57.55 -5.03
N ALA A 71 17.69 -58.36 -6.07
CA ALA A 71 18.02 -57.88 -7.41
C ALA A 71 16.86 -57.08 -8.04
N LEU A 72 15.61 -57.52 -7.85
CA LEU A 72 14.43 -56.76 -8.26
C LEU A 72 14.31 -55.43 -7.52
N GLY A 73 14.56 -55.42 -6.20
CA GLY A 73 14.62 -54.19 -5.41
C GLY A 73 15.67 -53.22 -5.94
N HIS A 74 16.86 -53.70 -6.26
CA HIS A 74 17.94 -52.88 -6.82
C HIS A 74 17.55 -52.26 -8.16
N CYS A 75 16.94 -53.07 -9.05
CA CYS A 75 16.46 -52.62 -10.35
C CYS A 75 15.26 -51.66 -10.28
N ALA A 76 14.40 -51.79 -9.26
CA ALA A 76 13.23 -50.94 -9.09
C ALA A 76 13.59 -49.56 -8.50
N MET A 77 14.64 -49.48 -7.69
CA MET A 77 14.93 -48.31 -6.85
C MET A 77 15.08 -46.97 -7.61
N PRO A 78 15.75 -46.88 -8.78
CA PRO A 78 15.93 -45.60 -9.49
C PRO A 78 14.64 -44.96 -10.01
N GLU A 79 13.66 -45.77 -10.43
CA GLU A 79 12.43 -45.28 -11.08
C GLU A 79 11.18 -45.47 -10.21
N ARG A 80 11.18 -46.51 -9.37
CA ARG A 80 10.01 -47.00 -8.61
C ARG A 80 10.45 -47.35 -7.19
N PRO A 81 10.88 -46.37 -6.38
CA PRO A 81 11.39 -46.62 -5.02
C PRO A 81 10.36 -47.30 -4.11
N GLY A 82 9.06 -46.99 -4.26
CA GLY A 82 8.00 -47.68 -3.51
C GLY A 82 7.87 -49.18 -3.83
N GLU A 83 8.15 -49.60 -5.07
CA GLU A 83 8.19 -51.01 -5.44
C GLU A 83 9.45 -51.69 -4.89
N ALA A 84 10.57 -50.98 -4.87
CA ALA A 84 11.80 -51.46 -4.24
C ALA A 84 11.61 -51.73 -2.73
N VAL A 85 10.85 -50.89 -2.02
CA VAL A 85 10.47 -51.11 -0.62
C VAL A 85 9.81 -52.48 -0.45
N VAL A 86 8.83 -52.82 -1.30
CA VAL A 86 8.11 -54.09 -1.23
C VAL A 86 9.06 -55.28 -1.40
N TYR A 87 9.96 -55.22 -2.39
CA TYR A 87 10.91 -56.30 -2.63
C TYR A 87 11.92 -56.47 -1.51
N TYR A 88 12.46 -55.38 -0.96
CA TYR A 88 13.41 -55.47 0.15
C TYR A 88 12.74 -55.89 1.47
N GLN A 89 11.49 -55.47 1.73
CA GLN A 89 10.71 -55.96 2.88
C GLN A 89 10.43 -57.46 2.76
N ALA A 90 10.07 -57.93 1.57
CA ALA A 90 9.87 -59.36 1.32
C ALA A 90 11.17 -60.15 1.53
N ALA A 91 12.32 -59.65 1.05
CA ALA A 91 13.61 -60.27 1.29
C ALA A 91 13.97 -60.31 2.79
N GLU A 92 13.76 -59.21 3.53
CA GLU A 92 14.00 -59.15 4.97
C GLU A 92 13.11 -60.12 5.74
N SER A 93 11.83 -60.28 5.34
CA SER A 93 10.90 -61.24 5.96
C SER A 93 11.34 -62.70 5.82
N LEU A 94 12.16 -63.00 4.80
CA LEU A 94 12.78 -64.31 4.57
C LEU A 94 14.14 -64.45 5.27
N GLY A 95 14.53 -63.49 6.11
CA GLY A 95 15.74 -63.51 6.93
C GLY A 95 16.95 -62.83 6.30
N ASP A 96 16.80 -62.07 5.22
CA ASP A 96 17.92 -61.37 4.57
C ASP A 96 18.33 -60.09 5.32
N SER A 97 19.44 -60.16 6.07
CA SER A 97 20.01 -58.96 6.68
C SER A 97 20.61 -58.00 5.65
N GLY A 98 21.06 -58.49 4.48
CA GLY A 98 21.70 -57.67 3.44
C GLY A 98 20.75 -56.69 2.74
N SER A 99 19.44 -56.89 2.83
CA SER A 99 18.43 -55.99 2.26
C SER A 99 18.04 -54.84 3.18
N ARG A 100 18.49 -54.81 4.45
CA ARG A 100 18.09 -53.78 5.43
C ARG A 100 18.54 -52.37 5.05
N LEU A 101 19.82 -52.20 4.73
CA LEU A 101 20.35 -50.89 4.33
C LEU A 101 19.71 -50.41 3.00
N PRO A 102 19.61 -51.23 1.94
CA PRO A 102 18.85 -50.90 0.74
C PRO A 102 17.36 -50.57 1.00
N LEU A 103 16.71 -51.26 1.95
CA LEU A 103 15.34 -50.97 2.36
C LEU A 103 15.23 -49.56 2.98
N ALA A 104 16.15 -49.20 3.87
CA ALA A 104 16.17 -47.86 4.48
C ALA A 104 16.33 -46.75 3.43
N TYR A 105 17.18 -46.98 2.42
CA TYR A 105 17.30 -46.08 1.27
C TYR A 105 16.01 -46.03 0.44
N ALA A 106 15.40 -47.18 0.14
CA ALA A 106 14.17 -47.23 -0.64
C ALA A 106 12.99 -46.53 0.08
N LEU A 107 12.88 -46.69 1.40
CA LEU A 107 11.89 -46.01 2.22
C LEU A 107 12.05 -44.50 2.15
N GLU A 108 13.28 -43.99 2.34
CA GLU A 108 13.56 -42.56 2.20
C GLU A 108 13.25 -42.04 0.79
N ALA A 109 13.66 -42.76 -0.26
CA ALA A 109 13.39 -42.40 -1.65
C ALA A 109 11.89 -42.38 -1.99
N SER A 110 11.10 -43.23 -1.33
CA SER A 110 9.64 -43.27 -1.47
C SER A 110 8.91 -42.22 -0.63
N GLY A 111 9.63 -41.48 0.23
CA GLY A 111 9.08 -40.47 1.12
C GLY A 111 8.63 -40.99 2.50
N ASP A 112 8.84 -42.27 2.83
CA ASP A 112 8.54 -42.84 4.15
C ASP A 112 9.73 -42.75 5.11
N SER A 113 10.09 -41.51 5.46
CA SER A 113 11.19 -41.25 6.39
C SER A 113 10.92 -41.75 7.81
N TYR A 114 9.65 -41.88 8.21
CA TYR A 114 9.28 -42.41 9.54
C TYR A 114 9.51 -43.93 9.60
N GLY A 115 9.10 -44.66 8.57
CA GLY A 115 9.34 -46.09 8.43
C GLY A 115 10.81 -46.46 8.31
N ALA A 116 11.66 -45.55 7.81
CA ALA A 116 13.10 -45.77 7.73
C ALA A 116 13.82 -45.63 9.09
N GLN A 117 13.27 -44.85 10.05
CA GLN A 117 13.94 -44.57 11.34
C GLN A 117 14.32 -45.82 12.16
N PRO A 118 13.46 -46.83 12.32
CA PRO A 118 13.82 -48.03 13.07
C PRO A 118 15.01 -48.76 12.45
N ILE A 119 15.11 -48.78 11.12
CA ILE A 119 16.22 -49.43 10.42
C ILE A 119 17.51 -48.65 10.67
N TRP A 120 17.49 -47.32 10.54
CA TRP A 120 18.65 -46.47 10.84
C TRP A 120 19.14 -46.62 12.29
N LYS A 121 18.24 -46.85 13.26
CA LYS A 121 18.60 -47.01 14.68
C LYS A 121 19.24 -48.38 15.00
N HIS A 122 19.06 -49.38 14.16
CA HIS A 122 19.50 -50.76 14.39
C HIS A 122 20.53 -51.28 13.37
N LEU A 123 21.07 -50.41 12.51
CA LEU A 123 22.20 -50.75 11.63
C LEU A 123 23.43 -51.19 12.44
N ALA A 124 24.13 -52.21 11.95
CA ALA A 124 25.40 -52.62 12.53
C ALA A 124 26.51 -51.59 12.24
N ASP A 125 27.50 -51.51 13.13
CA ASP A 125 28.63 -50.57 12.99
C ASP A 125 29.36 -50.68 11.65
N SER A 126 29.42 -51.88 11.06
CA SER A 126 30.03 -52.15 9.75
C SER A 126 29.23 -51.63 8.56
N GLU A 127 27.94 -51.32 8.73
CA GLU A 127 27.04 -50.88 7.65
C GLU A 127 26.98 -49.35 7.54
N TRP A 128 27.53 -48.62 8.52
CA TRP A 128 27.58 -47.17 8.53
C TRP A 128 28.64 -46.63 7.56
N THR A 129 28.19 -46.26 6.37
CA THR A 129 28.96 -45.45 5.40
C THR A 129 28.66 -43.96 5.57
N ASP A 130 29.50 -43.09 5.02
CA ASP A 130 29.25 -41.64 5.00
C ASP A 130 27.90 -41.30 4.36
N ASN A 131 27.54 -41.98 3.26
CA ASN A 131 26.25 -41.85 2.60
C ASN A 131 25.08 -42.33 3.48
N ALA A 132 25.26 -43.44 4.21
CA ALA A 132 24.25 -43.94 5.13
C ALA A 132 23.99 -42.94 6.27
N ARG A 133 25.05 -42.32 6.81
CA ARG A 133 24.93 -41.30 7.86
C ARG A 133 24.20 -40.05 7.37
N LEU A 134 24.56 -39.53 6.20
CA LEU A 134 23.89 -38.36 5.61
C LEU A 134 22.43 -38.64 5.25
N THR A 135 22.13 -39.86 4.78
CA THR A 135 20.75 -40.25 4.47
C THR A 135 19.93 -40.48 5.74
N ALA A 136 20.50 -41.10 6.78
CA ALA A 136 19.88 -41.21 8.10
C ALA A 136 19.60 -39.83 8.71
N ALA A 137 20.52 -38.87 8.54
CA ALA A 137 20.33 -37.49 8.97
C ALA A 137 19.15 -36.81 8.24
N ARG A 138 19.07 -36.95 6.91
CA ARG A 138 17.94 -36.47 6.11
C ARG A 138 16.63 -37.11 6.56
N SER A 139 16.64 -38.42 6.75
CA SER A 139 15.48 -39.19 7.17
C SER A 139 14.98 -38.75 8.54
N ALA A 140 15.88 -38.57 9.51
CA ALA A 140 15.52 -38.08 10.84
C ALA A 140 14.96 -36.65 10.80
N PHE A 141 15.55 -35.79 9.96
CA PHE A 141 15.05 -34.42 9.75
C PHE A 141 13.64 -34.42 9.17
N ASN A 142 13.38 -35.25 8.15
CA ASN A 142 12.08 -35.40 7.51
C ASN A 142 11.03 -36.02 8.45
N ALA A 143 11.46 -36.92 9.33
CA ALA A 143 10.65 -37.48 10.42
C ALA A 143 10.43 -36.52 11.61
N ASN A 144 10.82 -35.25 11.48
CA ASN A 144 10.69 -34.19 12.49
C ASN A 144 11.47 -34.47 13.79
N ASP A 145 12.61 -35.15 13.70
CA ASP A 145 13.57 -35.37 14.79
C ASP A 145 14.91 -34.65 14.48
N PRO A 146 14.98 -33.31 14.66
CA PRO A 146 16.15 -32.54 14.28
C PRO A 146 17.39 -32.81 15.14
N TYR A 147 17.22 -33.35 16.36
CA TYR A 147 18.34 -33.69 17.25
C TYR A 147 19.03 -34.97 16.78
N GLN A 148 18.25 -35.99 16.44
CA GLN A 148 18.81 -37.21 15.87
C GLN A 148 19.41 -36.95 14.48
N ALA A 149 18.79 -36.06 13.70
CA ALA A 149 19.34 -35.62 12.41
C ALA A 149 20.73 -34.99 12.57
N GLU A 150 20.89 -34.09 13.54
CA GLU A 150 22.18 -33.44 13.84
C GLU A 150 23.25 -34.46 14.27
N LYS A 151 22.86 -35.43 15.10
CA LYS A 151 23.77 -36.50 15.54
C LYS A 151 24.31 -37.31 14.36
N TYR A 152 23.44 -37.74 13.44
CA TYR A 152 23.86 -38.48 12.26
C TYR A 152 24.69 -37.61 11.31
N TRP A 153 24.29 -36.35 11.12
CA TRP A 153 24.99 -35.40 10.28
C TRP A 153 26.43 -35.19 10.76
N ASN A 154 26.65 -34.85 12.02
CA ASN A 154 27.98 -34.63 12.61
C ASN A 154 28.96 -35.82 12.53
N GLN A 155 28.46 -37.03 12.27
CA GLN A 155 29.27 -38.24 12.16
C GLN A 155 29.74 -38.54 10.73
N ALA A 156 29.31 -37.75 9.73
CA ALA A 156 29.73 -37.89 8.34
C ALA A 156 30.58 -36.68 7.90
N PRO A 157 31.55 -36.86 6.98
CA PRO A 157 32.23 -35.75 6.34
C PRO A 157 31.27 -34.94 5.46
N HIS A 158 31.44 -33.62 5.43
CA HIS A 158 30.61 -32.70 4.63
C HIS A 158 31.39 -32.17 3.42
N VAL A 159 31.22 -32.83 2.28
CA VAL A 159 32.01 -32.57 1.07
C VAL A 159 31.23 -31.69 0.09
N THR A 160 29.93 -31.92 -0.04
CA THR A 160 29.07 -31.27 -1.03
C THR A 160 28.35 -30.05 -0.46
N ALA A 161 27.78 -29.22 -1.35
CA ALA A 161 26.91 -28.13 -0.92
C ALA A 161 25.63 -28.67 -0.22
N ASP A 162 25.09 -29.79 -0.69
CA ASP A 162 23.88 -30.41 -0.15
C ASP A 162 24.09 -30.93 1.29
N ASP A 163 25.29 -31.41 1.61
CA ASP A 163 25.66 -31.86 2.97
C ASP A 163 25.58 -30.69 3.96
N TRP A 164 26.19 -29.55 3.60
CA TRP A 164 26.16 -28.34 4.43
C TRP A 164 24.76 -27.71 4.48
N ALA A 165 24.00 -27.78 3.38
CA ALA A 165 22.63 -27.29 3.33
C ALA A 165 21.69 -28.11 4.23
N LEU A 166 21.89 -29.42 4.36
CA LEU A 166 21.19 -30.26 5.34
C LEU A 166 21.49 -29.79 6.77
N GLY A 167 22.77 -29.56 7.10
CA GLY A 167 23.16 -28.99 8.40
C GLY A 167 22.48 -27.66 8.68
N ALA A 168 22.44 -26.76 7.69
CA ALA A 168 21.74 -25.48 7.81
C ALA A 168 20.24 -25.64 8.06
N ALA A 169 19.58 -26.59 7.39
CA ALA A 169 18.16 -26.87 7.58
C ALA A 169 17.87 -27.45 8.98
N ILE A 170 18.72 -28.37 9.47
CA ILE A 170 18.65 -28.94 10.81
C ILE A 170 18.80 -27.84 11.86
N ALA A 171 19.87 -27.05 11.80
CA ALA A 171 20.14 -25.96 12.74
C ALA A 171 18.98 -24.94 12.78
N ARG A 172 18.42 -24.58 11.63
CA ARG A 172 17.25 -23.70 11.53
C ARG A 172 16.02 -24.29 12.22
N ARG A 173 15.75 -25.59 12.07
CA ARG A 173 14.63 -26.27 12.76
C ARG A 173 14.81 -26.25 14.27
N GLN A 174 16.05 -26.32 14.74
CA GLN A 174 16.40 -26.19 16.16
C GLN A 174 16.48 -24.73 16.64
N SER A 175 16.07 -23.75 15.82
CA SER A 175 16.17 -22.30 16.13
C SER A 175 17.60 -21.78 16.35
N GLN A 176 18.61 -22.49 15.85
CA GLN A 176 20.02 -22.08 15.90
C GLN A 176 20.39 -21.32 14.62
N ILE A 177 19.89 -20.08 14.50
CA ILE A 177 20.00 -19.31 13.25
C ILE A 177 21.45 -18.93 12.90
N ASP A 178 22.29 -18.63 13.89
CA ASP A 178 23.71 -18.32 13.67
C ASP A 178 24.48 -19.51 13.09
N ALA A 179 24.25 -20.71 13.63
CA ALA A 179 24.83 -21.94 13.12
C ALA A 179 24.33 -22.22 11.69
N ALA A 180 23.02 -22.06 11.46
CA ALA A 180 22.44 -22.20 10.13
C ALA A 180 23.07 -21.24 9.12
N MET A 181 23.32 -19.98 9.49
CA MET A 181 23.99 -19.00 8.63
C MET A 181 25.42 -19.41 8.28
N ASN A 182 26.17 -19.95 9.24
CA ASN A 182 27.52 -20.44 8.99
C ASN A 182 27.53 -21.66 8.05
N TYR A 183 26.61 -22.61 8.26
CA TYR A 183 26.45 -23.76 7.37
C TYR A 183 26.03 -23.36 5.96
N GLN A 184 25.16 -22.36 5.79
CA GLN A 184 24.84 -21.81 4.47
C GLN A 184 26.08 -21.23 3.78
N ARG A 185 26.93 -20.49 4.52
CA ARG A 185 28.18 -19.95 3.95
C ARG A 185 29.13 -21.07 3.50
N GLU A 186 29.23 -22.16 4.27
CA GLU A 186 30.04 -23.32 3.86
C GLU A 186 29.46 -24.02 2.63
N ALA A 187 28.13 -24.20 2.56
CA ALA A 187 27.47 -24.76 1.38
C ALA A 187 27.80 -23.94 0.11
N LEU A 188 27.74 -22.62 0.20
CA LEU A 188 28.01 -21.71 -0.91
C LEU A 188 29.49 -21.63 -1.33
N LYS A 189 30.44 -22.13 -0.51
CA LYS A 189 31.86 -22.26 -0.87
C LYS A 189 32.17 -23.51 -1.71
N ARG A 190 31.21 -24.42 -1.87
CA ARG A 190 31.39 -25.67 -2.63
C ARG A 190 30.92 -25.47 -4.06
N GLN A 191 30.23 -26.44 -4.66
CA GLN A 191 29.58 -26.30 -5.97
C GLN A 191 28.09 -25.99 -5.76
N PRO A 192 27.71 -24.73 -5.42
CA PRO A 192 26.32 -24.40 -5.15
C PRO A 192 25.47 -24.45 -6.41
N ARG A 193 24.18 -24.67 -6.18
CA ARG A 193 23.11 -24.69 -7.18
C ARG A 193 22.12 -23.55 -6.85
N PRO A 194 21.21 -23.16 -7.76
CA PRO A 194 20.28 -22.05 -7.51
C PRO A 194 19.47 -22.20 -6.21
N ASP A 195 19.06 -23.42 -5.88
CA ASP A 195 18.32 -23.78 -4.66
C ASP A 195 19.12 -23.52 -3.38
N HIS A 196 20.45 -23.70 -3.41
CA HIS A 196 21.34 -23.38 -2.29
C HIS A 196 21.34 -21.89 -1.99
N TYR A 197 21.46 -21.04 -3.01
CA TYR A 197 21.38 -19.59 -2.85
C TYR A 197 20.02 -19.14 -2.35
N TYR A 198 18.94 -19.73 -2.86
CA TYR A 198 17.59 -19.43 -2.39
C TYR A 198 17.42 -19.82 -0.92
N ALA A 199 17.80 -21.03 -0.51
CA ALA A 199 17.73 -21.47 0.88
C ALA A 199 18.55 -20.59 1.82
N ALA A 200 19.77 -20.21 1.41
CA ALA A 200 20.62 -19.27 2.13
C ALA A 200 19.95 -17.90 2.30
N SER A 201 19.30 -17.39 1.25
CA SER A 201 18.58 -16.11 1.31
C SER A 201 17.46 -16.10 2.36
N VAL A 202 16.76 -17.23 2.53
CA VAL A 202 15.72 -17.39 3.55
C VAL A 202 16.32 -17.39 4.95
N THR A 203 17.42 -18.12 5.17
CA THR A 203 18.11 -18.12 6.47
C THR A 203 18.64 -16.72 6.82
N ALA A 204 19.21 -16.00 5.86
CA ALA A 204 19.67 -14.61 6.09
C ALA A 204 18.52 -13.68 6.47
N ALA A 205 17.34 -13.84 5.85
CA ALA A 205 16.17 -13.04 6.19
C ALA A 205 15.64 -13.34 7.60
N GLN A 206 15.77 -14.58 8.08
CA GLN A 206 15.43 -14.97 9.45
C GLN A 206 16.44 -14.45 10.48
N ASN A 207 17.68 -14.23 10.05
CA ASN A 207 18.74 -13.63 10.85
C ASN A 207 18.74 -12.08 10.80
N ASP A 208 17.67 -11.47 10.29
CA ASP A 208 17.54 -10.03 10.03
C ASP A 208 18.64 -9.41 9.13
N ASP A 209 19.45 -10.22 8.44
CA ASP A 209 20.46 -9.77 7.46
C ASP A 209 19.83 -9.67 6.07
N LEU A 210 18.98 -8.65 5.91
CA LEU A 210 18.21 -8.42 4.69
C LEU A 210 19.10 -8.08 3.49
N ARG A 211 20.27 -7.47 3.73
CA ARG A 211 21.23 -7.15 2.68
C ARG A 211 21.80 -8.43 2.08
N GLN A 212 22.29 -9.34 2.93
CA GLN A 212 22.81 -10.63 2.49
C GLN A 212 21.71 -11.51 1.88
N SER A 213 20.51 -11.49 2.48
CA SER A 213 19.34 -12.17 1.92
C SER A 213 19.06 -11.73 0.48
N THR A 214 19.03 -10.42 0.23
CA THR A 214 18.78 -9.87 -1.11
C THR A 214 19.90 -10.25 -2.09
N ALA A 215 21.16 -10.24 -1.64
CA ALA A 215 22.30 -10.61 -2.48
C ALA A 215 22.27 -12.08 -2.89
N TRP A 216 22.00 -13.00 -1.97
CA TRP A 216 21.88 -14.42 -2.28
C TRP A 216 20.65 -14.73 -3.12
N LEU A 217 19.52 -14.06 -2.88
CA LEU A 217 18.32 -14.22 -3.70
C LEU A 217 18.54 -13.72 -5.14
N ALA A 218 19.29 -12.63 -5.32
CA ALA A 218 19.67 -12.16 -6.65
C ALA A 218 20.49 -13.21 -7.41
N GLU A 219 21.39 -13.91 -6.72
CA GLU A 219 22.20 -14.97 -7.32
C GLU A 219 21.38 -16.22 -7.68
N ALA A 220 20.39 -16.58 -6.86
CA ALA A 220 19.43 -17.64 -7.19
C ALA A 220 18.65 -17.31 -8.48
N VAL A 221 18.17 -16.08 -8.63
CA VAL A 221 17.51 -15.61 -9.86
C VAL A 221 18.46 -15.56 -11.04
N ARG A 222 19.74 -15.19 -10.84
CA ARG A 222 20.74 -15.16 -11.91
C ARG A 222 21.02 -16.54 -12.48
N LEU A 223 21.11 -17.56 -11.61
CA LEU A 223 21.40 -18.94 -12.00
C LEU A 223 20.19 -19.70 -12.53
N ALA A 224 18.98 -19.37 -12.06
CA ALA A 224 17.71 -19.95 -12.53
C ALA A 224 16.70 -18.85 -12.86
N PRO A 225 16.90 -18.10 -13.96
CA PRO A 225 16.07 -16.95 -14.29
C PRO A 225 14.63 -17.33 -14.62
N ASP A 226 14.38 -18.59 -15.01
CA ASP A 226 13.07 -19.12 -15.39
C ASP A 226 12.25 -19.62 -14.19
N GLN A 227 12.83 -19.76 -13.00
CA GLN A 227 12.12 -20.24 -11.82
C GLN A 227 11.17 -19.16 -11.25
N PRO A 228 9.83 -19.34 -11.32
CA PRO A 228 8.87 -18.27 -10.99
C PRO A 228 8.99 -17.78 -9.56
N ARG A 229 9.13 -18.71 -8.61
CA ARG A 229 9.19 -18.39 -7.18
C ARG A 229 10.38 -17.50 -6.82
N TYR A 230 11.56 -17.77 -7.40
CA TYR A 230 12.76 -16.97 -7.11
C TYR A 230 12.58 -15.54 -7.61
N ARG A 231 12.00 -15.36 -8.81
CA ARG A 231 11.70 -14.03 -9.35
C ARG A 231 10.69 -13.28 -8.51
N ALA A 232 9.60 -13.95 -8.10
CA ALA A 232 8.56 -13.35 -7.28
C ALA A 232 9.13 -12.81 -5.95
N ASP A 233 9.86 -13.66 -5.22
CA ASP A 233 10.46 -13.27 -3.94
C ASP A 233 11.52 -12.18 -4.12
N TYR A 234 12.29 -12.22 -5.21
CA TYR A 234 13.27 -11.18 -5.50
C TYR A 234 12.62 -9.84 -5.84
N GLY A 235 11.57 -9.86 -6.66
CA GLY A 235 10.74 -8.68 -6.96
C GLY A 235 10.16 -8.07 -5.68
N MET A 236 9.59 -8.89 -4.81
CA MET A 236 9.08 -8.47 -3.50
C MET A 236 10.17 -7.92 -2.58
N ARG A 237 11.37 -8.50 -2.59
CA ARG A 237 12.50 -7.99 -1.80
C ARG A 237 12.95 -6.62 -2.27
N LEU A 238 13.09 -6.43 -3.58
CA LEU A 238 13.45 -5.15 -4.19
C LEU A 238 12.39 -4.07 -3.92
N SER A 239 11.11 -4.43 -3.97
CA SER A 239 9.99 -3.51 -3.78
C SER A 239 9.92 -2.95 -2.34
N GLY A 240 10.46 -3.68 -1.36
CA GLY A 240 10.59 -3.24 0.03
C GLY A 240 11.85 -2.42 0.35
N SER A 241 12.72 -2.12 -0.64
CA SER A 241 13.94 -1.34 -0.41
C SER A 241 13.64 0.10 0.02
N GLN A 242 14.55 0.72 0.78
CA GLN A 242 14.46 2.13 1.14
C GLN A 242 14.78 3.06 -0.05
N GLU A 243 15.56 2.58 -1.01
CA GLU A 243 15.96 3.34 -2.19
C GLU A 243 14.93 3.20 -3.32
N GLU A 244 14.46 4.33 -3.84
CA GLU A 244 13.48 4.39 -4.93
C GLU A 244 13.98 3.72 -6.21
N ALA A 245 15.25 3.95 -6.58
CA ALA A 245 15.87 3.32 -7.75
C ALA A 245 15.88 1.77 -7.64
N THR A 246 16.11 1.25 -6.44
CA THR A 246 16.07 -0.19 -6.16
C THR A 246 14.65 -0.73 -6.20
N ARG A 247 13.66 0.02 -5.69
CA ARG A 247 12.24 -0.34 -5.83
C ARG A 247 11.79 -0.36 -7.28
N ALA A 248 12.21 0.60 -8.11
CA ALA A 248 11.85 0.66 -9.53
C ALA A 248 12.31 -0.60 -10.29
N ARG A 249 13.49 -1.14 -9.96
CA ARG A 249 13.99 -2.40 -10.54
C ARG A 249 13.09 -3.61 -10.26
N SER A 250 12.23 -3.57 -9.24
CA SER A 250 11.32 -4.67 -8.94
C SER A 250 10.24 -4.88 -10.02
N ILE A 251 9.90 -3.83 -10.78
CA ILE A 251 8.77 -3.83 -11.73
C ILE A 251 8.89 -5.00 -12.72
N ALA A 252 10.05 -5.15 -13.39
CA ALA A 252 10.24 -6.20 -14.38
C ALA A 252 10.16 -7.63 -13.81
N HIS A 253 10.49 -7.79 -12.52
CA HIS A 253 10.35 -9.08 -11.82
C HIS A 253 8.90 -9.34 -11.43
N LEU A 254 8.21 -8.31 -10.92
CA LEU A 254 6.81 -8.38 -10.50
C LEU A 254 5.84 -8.55 -11.69
N GLU A 255 6.13 -7.95 -12.85
CA GLU A 255 5.36 -8.17 -14.09
C GLU A 255 5.33 -9.65 -14.51
N ARG A 256 6.47 -10.34 -14.42
CA ARG A 256 6.51 -11.78 -14.69
C ARG A 256 5.87 -12.57 -13.56
N ALA A 257 6.14 -12.21 -12.31
CA ALA A 257 5.59 -12.92 -11.16
C ALA A 257 4.05 -12.86 -11.11
N THR A 258 3.45 -11.73 -11.45
CA THR A 258 1.98 -11.59 -11.54
C THR A 258 1.38 -12.35 -12.71
N HIS A 259 2.17 -12.66 -13.75
CA HIS A 259 1.76 -13.56 -14.82
C HIS A 259 1.86 -15.04 -14.41
N ASP A 260 2.92 -15.42 -13.68
CA ASP A 260 3.13 -16.78 -13.21
C ASP A 260 2.17 -17.16 -12.06
N PHE A 261 1.78 -16.18 -11.23
CA PHE A 261 0.89 -16.32 -10.07
C PHE A 261 -0.27 -15.31 -10.16
N PRO A 262 -1.18 -15.45 -11.13
CA PRO A 262 -2.27 -14.49 -11.35
C PRO A 262 -3.23 -14.36 -10.16
N GLU A 263 -3.36 -15.41 -9.35
CA GLU A 263 -4.18 -15.46 -8.13
C GLU A 263 -3.56 -14.73 -6.93
N ASP A 264 -2.24 -14.47 -6.95
CA ASP A 264 -1.56 -13.75 -5.87
C ASP A 264 -1.77 -12.24 -6.04
N TYR A 265 -2.87 -11.77 -5.44
CA TYR A 265 -3.24 -10.37 -5.40
C TYR A 265 -2.18 -9.47 -4.74
N ARG A 266 -1.34 -10.00 -3.83
CA ARG A 266 -0.30 -9.22 -3.14
C ARG A 266 0.84 -8.81 -4.08
N LEU A 267 1.19 -9.71 -5.01
CA LEU A 267 2.15 -9.39 -6.08
C LEU A 267 1.61 -8.28 -6.97
N GLY A 268 0.33 -8.36 -7.34
CA GLY A 268 -0.33 -7.36 -8.17
C GLY A 268 -0.47 -6.00 -7.49
N GLU A 269 -0.90 -5.97 -6.24
CA GLU A 269 -0.99 -4.72 -5.46
C GLU A 269 0.38 -4.05 -5.33
N THR A 270 1.42 -4.84 -5.04
CA THR A 270 2.80 -4.35 -4.98
C THR A 270 3.24 -3.78 -6.33
N LEU A 271 2.94 -4.47 -7.44
CA LEU A 271 3.23 -3.99 -8.79
C LEU A 271 2.52 -2.67 -9.09
N ALA A 272 1.24 -2.56 -8.75
CA ALA A 272 0.47 -1.34 -8.94
C ALA A 272 1.09 -0.13 -8.21
N TRP A 273 1.51 -0.31 -6.95
CA TRP A 273 2.20 0.74 -6.20
C TRP A 273 3.53 1.14 -6.84
N ARG A 274 4.30 0.16 -7.35
CA ARG A 274 5.55 0.45 -8.06
C ARG A 274 5.31 1.22 -9.36
N TYR A 275 4.27 0.90 -10.11
CA TYR A 275 3.87 1.68 -11.28
C TYR A 275 3.47 3.11 -10.92
N ALA A 276 2.68 3.30 -9.87
CA ALA A 276 2.25 4.63 -9.42
C ALA A 276 3.45 5.50 -9.00
N GLU A 277 4.42 4.90 -8.30
CA GLU A 277 5.65 5.54 -7.83
C GLU A 277 6.52 6.04 -9.00
N VAL A 278 6.69 5.24 -10.06
CA VAL A 278 7.44 5.66 -11.27
C VAL A 278 6.60 6.53 -12.22
N GLY A 279 5.39 6.93 -11.82
CA GLY A 279 4.52 7.80 -12.61
C GLY A 279 3.77 7.13 -13.76
N ASN A 280 3.75 5.79 -13.82
CA ASN A 280 2.98 5.03 -14.80
C ASN A 280 1.56 4.73 -14.28
N SER A 281 0.73 5.78 -14.25
CA SER A 281 -0.63 5.72 -13.70
C SER A 281 -1.58 4.82 -14.50
N ALA A 282 -1.36 4.67 -15.82
CA ALA A 282 -2.15 3.74 -16.64
C ALA A 282 -1.94 2.29 -16.20
N ALA A 283 -0.68 1.86 -16.09
CA ALA A 283 -0.35 0.51 -15.68
C ALA A 283 -0.78 0.23 -14.23
N ALA A 284 -0.59 1.21 -13.33
CA ALA A 284 -1.08 1.13 -11.96
C ALA A 284 -2.60 0.91 -11.90
N ARG A 285 -3.39 1.71 -12.63
CA ARG A 285 -4.86 1.54 -12.67
C ARG A 285 -5.27 0.20 -13.25
N LYS A 286 -4.64 -0.23 -14.33
CA LYS A 286 -4.92 -1.53 -14.95
C LYS A 286 -4.68 -2.68 -13.96
N GLU A 287 -3.56 -2.63 -13.25
CA GLU A 287 -3.19 -3.66 -12.29
C GLU A 287 -4.11 -3.63 -11.05
N LEU A 288 -4.47 -2.44 -10.54
CA LEU A 288 -5.44 -2.31 -9.44
C LEU A 288 -6.80 -2.94 -9.79
N ARG A 289 -7.29 -2.76 -11.02
CA ARG A 289 -8.55 -3.41 -11.45
C ARG A 289 -8.42 -4.93 -11.42
N ARG A 290 -7.31 -5.47 -11.94
CA ARG A 290 -7.05 -6.91 -11.96
C ARG A 290 -7.02 -7.49 -10.54
N VAL A 291 -6.30 -6.83 -9.63
CA VAL A 291 -6.20 -7.23 -8.22
C VAL A 291 -7.56 -7.17 -7.54
N LEU A 292 -8.30 -6.07 -7.70
CA LEU A 292 -9.64 -5.93 -7.14
C LEU A 292 -10.61 -6.99 -7.66
N ASP A 293 -10.46 -7.41 -8.92
CA ASP A 293 -11.25 -8.50 -9.52
C ASP A 293 -10.93 -9.85 -8.89
N VAL A 294 -9.64 -10.17 -8.68
CA VAL A 294 -9.20 -11.40 -8.00
C VAL A 294 -9.67 -11.45 -6.54
N GLU A 295 -9.62 -10.32 -5.84
CA GLU A 295 -10.02 -10.25 -4.44
C GLU A 295 -11.55 -10.37 -4.22
N GLN A 296 -12.39 -10.28 -5.26
CA GLN A 296 -13.86 -10.38 -5.11
C GLN A 296 -14.30 -11.74 -4.57
N ASP A 297 -13.61 -12.81 -4.99
CA ASP A 297 -14.00 -14.18 -4.70
C ASP A 297 -13.34 -14.74 -3.41
N LEU A 298 -12.50 -13.93 -2.75
CA LEU A 298 -11.83 -14.32 -1.51
C LEU A 298 -12.76 -14.11 -0.31
N VAL A 299 -12.93 -15.17 0.48
CA VAL A 299 -13.58 -15.11 1.79
C VAL A 299 -12.63 -14.39 2.77
N ASP A 300 -13.18 -13.46 3.56
CA ASP A 300 -12.44 -12.58 4.47
C ASP A 300 -11.34 -13.33 5.24
N GLY A 301 -10.09 -12.99 4.93
CA GLY A 301 -8.92 -13.38 5.70
C GLY A 301 -8.29 -12.12 6.26
N ASP A 302 -8.44 -11.90 7.56
CA ASP A 302 -7.71 -10.83 8.25
C ASP A 302 -6.20 -11.09 8.10
N ASP A 303 -5.45 -10.05 7.75
CA ASP A 303 -4.00 -10.09 7.80
C ASP A 303 -3.43 -8.90 8.57
N GLN A 304 -2.11 -8.88 8.72
CA GLN A 304 -1.40 -7.85 9.50
C GLN A 304 -1.60 -6.40 8.96
N PHE A 305 -2.27 -6.20 7.83
CA PHE A 305 -2.56 -4.88 7.23
C PHE A 305 -4.04 -4.45 7.35
N GLY A 306 -4.79 -5.12 8.22
CA GLY A 306 -6.21 -4.87 8.47
C GLY A 306 -7.09 -5.92 7.79
N SER A 307 -8.40 -5.67 7.82
CA SER A 307 -9.35 -6.54 7.13
C SER A 307 -9.15 -6.47 5.61
N LEU A 308 -9.64 -7.48 4.91
CA LEU A 308 -9.72 -7.47 3.46
C LEU A 308 -10.50 -6.25 2.94
N GLN A 309 -11.50 -5.76 3.68
CA GLN A 309 -12.29 -4.59 3.32
C GLN A 309 -11.48 -3.29 3.37
N ALA A 310 -10.66 -3.09 4.40
CA ALA A 310 -9.78 -1.92 4.47
C ALA A 310 -8.72 -1.93 3.37
N ARG A 311 -8.20 -3.10 3.01
CA ARG A 311 -7.27 -3.25 1.88
C ARG A 311 -7.95 -2.87 0.57
N LYS A 312 -9.11 -3.46 0.26
CA LYS A 312 -9.92 -3.13 -0.93
C LYS A 312 -10.22 -1.64 -1.00
N TYR A 313 -10.58 -1.02 0.12
CA TYR A 313 -10.84 0.42 0.17
C TYR A 313 -9.60 1.24 -0.23
N ARG A 314 -8.40 0.90 0.28
CA ARG A 314 -7.15 1.59 -0.10
C ARG A 314 -6.85 1.46 -1.58
N GLN A 315 -6.96 0.26 -2.14
CA GLN A 315 -6.74 0.02 -3.57
C GLN A 315 -7.74 0.79 -4.43
N ARG A 316 -9.03 0.79 -4.05
CA ARG A 316 -10.08 1.56 -4.70
C ARG A 316 -9.83 3.07 -4.60
N ARG A 317 -9.30 3.55 -3.48
CA ARG A 317 -8.95 4.96 -3.28
C ARG A 317 -7.76 5.39 -4.13
N ASP A 318 -6.75 4.54 -4.26
CA ASP A 318 -5.60 4.79 -5.13
C ASP A 318 -6.03 4.79 -6.60
N HIS A 319 -6.85 3.82 -7.03
CA HIS A 319 -7.40 3.78 -8.39
C HIS A 319 -8.25 5.03 -8.70
N GLU A 320 -9.08 5.45 -7.75
CA GLU A 320 -9.90 6.66 -7.87
C GLU A 320 -9.02 7.91 -8.02
N ALA A 321 -8.00 8.08 -7.17
CA ALA A 321 -7.08 9.22 -7.24
C ALA A 321 -6.29 9.27 -8.58
N LEU A 322 -5.91 8.10 -9.12
CA LEU A 322 -5.22 8.00 -10.40
C LEU A 322 -6.15 8.19 -11.61
N SER A 323 -7.47 8.06 -11.43
CA SER A 323 -8.45 8.12 -12.52
C SER A 323 -9.26 9.42 -12.57
N ARG A 324 -9.36 10.14 -11.45
CA ARG A 324 -10.12 11.40 -11.37
C ARG A 324 -9.51 12.48 -12.25
N ARG A 325 -10.24 12.87 -13.29
CA ARG A 325 -9.92 14.04 -14.13
C ARG A 325 -10.64 15.29 -13.70
N ASP A 326 -11.94 15.16 -13.52
CA ASP A 326 -12.80 16.27 -13.17
C ASP A 326 -13.13 16.22 -11.69
N ARG A 327 -13.13 17.40 -11.06
CA ARG A 327 -13.63 17.60 -9.72
C ARG A 327 -14.48 18.85 -9.70
N ILE A 328 -15.70 18.72 -9.22
CA ILE A 328 -16.60 19.85 -9.01
C ILE A 328 -16.76 20.04 -7.51
N THR A 329 -16.66 21.29 -7.05
CA THR A 329 -16.90 21.67 -5.66
C THR A 329 -17.92 22.80 -5.63
N LEU A 330 -19.02 22.56 -4.92
CA LEU A 330 -20.05 23.54 -4.62
C LEU A 330 -20.03 23.79 -3.11
N ALA A 331 -19.88 25.04 -2.69
CA ALA A 331 -19.85 25.39 -1.28
C ALA A 331 -20.68 26.62 -0.96
N SER A 332 -21.33 26.60 0.20
CA SER A 332 -22.15 27.67 0.73
C SER A 332 -21.71 27.94 2.16
N THR A 333 -21.34 29.19 2.48
CA THR A 333 -20.93 29.57 3.84
C THR A 333 -21.71 30.79 4.29
N TRP A 334 -22.23 30.75 5.51
CA TRP A 334 -22.91 31.86 6.18
C TRP A 334 -22.14 32.16 7.46
N SER A 335 -21.64 33.38 7.62
CA SER A 335 -20.79 33.79 8.74
C SER A 335 -21.41 34.97 9.51
N PRO A 336 -21.24 35.03 10.84
CA PRO A 336 -21.72 36.12 11.67
C PRO A 336 -21.00 37.44 11.39
N GLY A 337 -19.74 37.36 10.93
CA GLY A 337 -18.91 38.48 10.55
C GLY A 337 -17.77 37.97 9.69
N GLY A 338 -17.82 38.31 8.40
CA GLY A 338 -16.72 38.01 7.47
C GLY A 338 -16.67 36.59 6.93
N VAL A 339 -16.82 36.44 5.62
CA VAL A 339 -16.36 35.29 4.81
C VAL A 339 -15.59 35.76 3.57
N SER A 340 -15.39 37.07 3.42
CA SER A 340 -15.03 37.62 2.11
C SER A 340 -13.61 37.26 1.70
N THR A 341 -13.53 36.44 0.67
CA THR A 341 -12.43 36.41 -0.29
C THR A 341 -12.35 37.79 -0.95
N ASN A 342 -11.36 38.58 -0.54
CA ASN A 342 -10.98 39.90 -1.05
C ASN A 342 -12.11 40.78 -1.60
N ASP A 343 -12.64 41.63 -0.72
CA ASP A 343 -13.61 42.65 -1.12
C ASP A 343 -12.90 43.99 -1.34
N ASN A 344 -12.20 44.11 -2.46
CA ASN A 344 -11.42 45.31 -2.81
C ASN A 344 -12.35 46.51 -3.11
N LEU A 345 -13.66 46.30 -3.10
CA LEU A 345 -14.72 47.24 -3.41
C LEU A 345 -15.59 47.54 -2.17
N ARG A 346 -15.15 47.11 -0.97
CA ARG A 346 -15.82 47.44 0.29
C ARG A 346 -15.53 48.87 0.75
N ASP A 347 -16.61 49.56 1.11
CA ASP A 347 -16.68 50.96 1.53
C ASP A 347 -15.65 51.36 2.61
N GLU A 348 -14.83 52.39 2.34
CA GLU A 348 -13.76 52.93 3.23
C GLU A 348 -14.29 53.72 4.45
N ARG A 349 -15.54 53.54 4.87
CA ARG A 349 -16.14 54.39 5.92
C ARG A 349 -15.50 54.13 7.29
N GLN A 350 -15.20 55.21 8.00
CA GLN A 350 -14.60 55.23 9.35
C GLN A 350 -15.44 54.55 10.45
N ASN A 351 -16.74 54.30 10.23
CA ASN A 351 -17.63 53.61 11.17
C ASN A 351 -18.02 52.23 10.65
N ARG A 352 -17.10 51.27 10.73
CA ARG A 352 -17.35 49.88 10.33
C ARG A 352 -18.20 49.16 11.38
N ARG A 353 -19.19 48.38 10.93
CA ARG A 353 -19.99 47.50 11.78
C ARG A 353 -19.90 46.08 11.26
N ALA A 354 -19.76 45.16 12.21
CA ALA A 354 -19.99 43.74 12.03
C ALA A 354 -21.30 43.49 11.27
N THR A 355 -21.22 42.89 10.08
CA THR A 355 -22.39 42.44 9.33
C THR A 355 -22.22 40.97 8.97
N SER A 356 -23.30 40.19 9.13
CA SER A 356 -23.33 38.81 8.66
C SER A 356 -23.06 38.77 7.17
N GLN A 357 -22.43 37.71 6.67
CA GLN A 357 -22.11 37.57 5.25
C GLN A 357 -22.43 36.16 4.79
N ASN A 358 -22.71 36.02 3.51
CA ASN A 358 -22.83 34.72 2.86
C ASN A 358 -21.98 34.66 1.59
N VAL A 359 -21.36 33.51 1.34
CA VAL A 359 -20.54 33.24 0.15
C VAL A 359 -20.96 31.92 -0.46
N GLN A 360 -21.17 31.93 -1.77
CA GLN A 360 -21.45 30.75 -2.58
C GLN A 360 -20.29 30.56 -3.55
N LEU A 361 -19.69 29.37 -3.58
CA LEU A 361 -18.58 28.99 -4.45
C LEU A 361 -19.01 27.83 -5.34
N ALA A 362 -18.76 27.95 -6.63
CA ALA A 362 -18.72 26.83 -7.55
C ALA A 362 -17.33 26.77 -8.18
N MET A 363 -16.68 25.62 -8.12
CA MET A 363 -15.34 25.40 -8.66
C MET A 363 -15.30 24.11 -9.47
N TRP A 364 -14.58 24.14 -10.58
CA TRP A 364 -14.30 22.99 -11.42
C TRP A 364 -12.79 22.91 -11.65
N ASP A 365 -12.19 21.76 -11.36
CA ASP A 365 -10.82 21.42 -11.69
C ASP A 365 -10.82 20.31 -12.74
N HIS A 366 -10.00 20.45 -13.79
CA HIS A 366 -9.78 19.45 -14.83
C HIS A 366 -8.29 19.13 -14.98
N ALA A 367 -7.90 17.90 -14.65
CA ALA A 367 -6.53 17.42 -14.77
C ALA A 367 -6.09 17.27 -16.24
N LEU A 368 -5.02 17.98 -16.59
CA LEU A 368 -4.42 18.02 -17.92
C LEU A 368 -3.41 16.89 -18.12
N GLY A 369 -3.17 16.57 -19.40
CA GLY A 369 -2.22 15.54 -19.82
C GLY A 369 -2.87 14.16 -19.99
N GLU A 370 -2.10 13.24 -20.55
CA GLU A 370 -2.54 11.87 -20.82
C GLU A 370 -2.94 11.12 -19.54
N GLU A 371 -2.25 11.39 -18.43
CA GLU A 371 -2.56 10.81 -17.11
C GLU A 371 -2.99 11.92 -16.14
N PRO A 372 -4.08 11.75 -15.36
CA PRO A 372 -4.57 12.79 -14.46
C PRO A 372 -3.59 13.14 -13.33
N SER A 373 -2.83 12.14 -12.88
CA SER A 373 -1.80 12.30 -11.86
C SER A 373 -0.57 11.48 -12.22
N ARG A 374 0.63 11.97 -11.87
CA ARG A 374 1.90 11.25 -12.02
C ARG A 374 2.66 11.31 -10.69
N ASN A 375 2.79 10.17 -10.01
CA ASN A 375 3.37 10.11 -8.66
C ASN A 375 2.77 11.16 -7.69
N GLY A 376 1.44 11.32 -7.73
CA GLY A 376 0.68 12.27 -6.92
C GLY A 376 0.82 13.75 -7.31
N SER A 377 1.67 14.09 -8.29
CA SER A 377 1.67 15.41 -8.92
C SER A 377 0.51 15.54 -9.89
N THR A 378 -0.07 16.74 -10.00
CA THR A 378 -1.18 17.03 -10.91
C THR A 378 -1.04 18.44 -11.48
N PHE A 379 -1.36 18.59 -12.76
CA PHE A 379 -1.48 19.88 -13.42
C PHE A 379 -2.87 20.00 -14.01
N SER A 380 -3.58 21.06 -13.68
CA SER A 380 -5.01 21.19 -13.99
C SER A 380 -5.33 22.57 -14.54
N VAL A 381 -6.30 22.64 -15.44
CA VAL A 381 -7.08 23.87 -15.65
C VAL A 381 -8.15 23.91 -14.57
N TYR A 382 -8.40 25.09 -14.00
CA TYR A 382 -9.52 25.25 -13.09
C TYR A 382 -10.29 26.53 -13.37
N GLY A 383 -11.56 26.52 -13.01
CA GLY A 383 -12.44 27.68 -13.05
C GLY A 383 -13.23 27.78 -11.75
N ARG A 384 -13.50 29.00 -11.29
CA ARG A 384 -14.36 29.25 -10.14
C ARG A 384 -15.27 30.44 -10.34
N VAL A 385 -16.43 30.35 -9.71
CA VAL A 385 -17.42 31.42 -9.58
C VAL A 385 -17.74 31.58 -8.11
N LEU A 386 -17.71 32.81 -7.64
CA LEU A 386 -17.93 33.22 -6.26
C LEU A 386 -19.06 34.25 -6.24
N PHE A 387 -20.06 34.05 -5.40
CA PHE A 387 -21.10 35.03 -5.13
C PHE A 387 -21.04 35.44 -3.67
N GLY A 388 -20.89 36.73 -3.41
CA GLY A 388 -20.87 37.29 -2.06
C GLY A 388 -22.14 38.09 -1.76
N GLY A 389 -22.52 38.14 -0.49
CA GLY A 389 -23.62 38.94 -0.01
C GLY A 389 -23.42 39.40 1.43
N THR A 390 -23.87 40.62 1.72
CA THR A 390 -24.00 41.17 3.08
C THR A 390 -25.38 40.83 3.64
N GLY A 391 -25.48 40.66 4.94
CA GLY A 391 -26.71 40.18 5.56
C GLY A 391 -26.96 38.67 5.37
N ARG A 392 -28.08 38.19 5.93
CA ARG A 392 -28.49 36.77 5.87
C ARG A 392 -29.29 36.44 4.61
N ASN A 393 -29.88 37.44 3.98
CA ASN A 393 -30.93 37.27 2.98
C ASN A 393 -30.57 37.81 1.60
N ASP A 394 -29.47 38.57 1.48
CA ASP A 394 -29.04 39.15 0.22
C ASP A 394 -27.89 38.32 -0.37
N TYR A 395 -28.08 37.78 -1.57
CA TYR A 395 -27.14 36.87 -2.22
C TYR A 395 -26.65 37.45 -3.57
N ALA A 396 -25.38 37.24 -3.93
CA ALA A 396 -24.82 37.73 -5.20
C ALA A 396 -24.86 39.27 -5.37
N GLN A 397 -24.64 40.02 -4.29
CA GLN A 397 -24.30 41.45 -4.35
C GLN A 397 -22.94 41.68 -5.02
N SER A 398 -22.00 40.74 -4.80
CA SER A 398 -20.74 40.67 -5.52
C SER A 398 -20.62 39.34 -6.27
N MET A 399 -19.91 39.39 -7.39
CA MET A 399 -19.60 38.23 -8.21
C MET A 399 -18.10 38.24 -8.57
N GLY A 400 -17.38 37.21 -8.15
CA GLY A 400 -16.03 36.90 -8.58
C GLY A 400 -16.06 35.74 -9.57
N THR A 401 -15.31 35.83 -10.65
CA THR A 401 -15.10 34.73 -11.59
C THR A 401 -13.62 34.64 -11.88
N GLY A 402 -13.08 33.44 -11.95
CA GLY A 402 -11.76 33.29 -12.54
C GLY A 402 -11.50 31.94 -13.12
N VAL A 403 -10.52 31.95 -14.02
CA VAL A 403 -10.08 30.80 -14.80
C VAL A 403 -8.57 30.82 -14.80
N GLY A 404 -7.98 29.65 -14.57
CA GLY A 404 -6.56 29.57 -14.32
C GLY A 404 -5.98 28.17 -14.43
N LEU A 405 -4.73 28.09 -14.02
CA LEU A 405 -3.96 26.86 -13.92
C LEU A 405 -3.69 26.57 -12.45
N ARG A 406 -3.77 25.28 -12.10
CA ARG A 406 -3.43 24.75 -10.79
C ARG A 406 -2.34 23.71 -10.94
N TYR A 407 -1.29 23.83 -10.14
CA TYR A 407 -0.20 22.87 -10.10
C TYR A 407 0.01 22.34 -8.68
N LYS A 408 -0.03 21.02 -8.54
CA LYS A 408 0.37 20.28 -7.34
C LYS A 408 1.71 19.59 -7.63
N PRO A 409 2.85 20.14 -7.18
CA PRO A 409 4.16 19.61 -7.53
C PRO A 409 4.50 18.29 -6.85
N PHE A 410 4.02 18.07 -5.64
CA PHE A 410 4.45 16.95 -4.79
C PHE A 410 3.28 16.00 -4.51
N GLY A 411 3.50 14.70 -4.65
CA GLY A 411 2.50 13.69 -4.27
C GLY A 411 2.31 13.53 -2.77
N THR A 412 3.38 13.76 -2.01
CA THR A 412 3.43 13.56 -0.54
C THR A 412 2.95 14.77 0.26
N ALA A 413 2.82 15.93 -0.36
CA ALA A 413 2.38 17.17 0.29
C ALA A 413 1.19 17.78 -0.45
N ASN A 414 0.22 18.32 0.28
CA ASN A 414 -0.95 18.97 -0.29
C ASN A 414 -0.69 20.45 -0.61
N LEU A 415 0.40 20.75 -1.32
CA LEU A 415 0.73 22.09 -1.81
C LEU A 415 0.12 22.30 -3.20
N ASN A 416 -0.65 23.37 -3.39
CA ASN A 416 -1.21 23.75 -4.67
C ASN A 416 -0.83 25.19 -4.99
N LEU A 417 -0.35 25.41 -6.20
CA LEU A 417 0.00 26.71 -6.75
C LEU A 417 -1.01 27.07 -7.84
N TYR A 418 -1.50 28.29 -7.83
CA TYR A 418 -2.54 28.75 -8.73
C TYR A 418 -2.09 30.03 -9.44
N SER A 419 -2.43 30.13 -10.71
CA SER A 419 -2.36 31.35 -11.49
C SER A 419 -3.70 31.54 -12.20
N GLU A 420 -4.41 32.62 -11.88
CA GLU A 420 -5.80 32.82 -12.26
C GLU A 420 -6.03 34.21 -12.82
N LEU A 421 -6.70 34.28 -13.97
CA LEU A 421 -7.31 35.52 -14.44
C LEU A 421 -8.61 35.70 -13.66
N TYR A 422 -8.60 36.65 -12.74
CA TYR A 422 -9.69 36.92 -11.81
C TYR A 422 -10.42 38.20 -12.21
N HIS A 423 -11.73 38.12 -12.27
CA HIS A 423 -12.62 39.23 -12.58
C HIS A 423 -13.64 39.37 -11.46
N GLN A 424 -13.82 40.58 -10.93
CA GLN A 424 -14.74 40.86 -9.85
C GLN A 424 -15.70 41.98 -10.24
N ARG A 425 -16.95 41.85 -9.80
CA ARG A 425 -18.01 42.84 -9.95
C ARG A 425 -18.76 43.03 -8.64
N GLN A 426 -19.16 44.27 -8.35
CA GLN A 426 -20.01 44.60 -7.22
C GLN A 426 -21.08 45.62 -7.60
N ILE A 427 -22.32 45.34 -7.22
CA ILE A 427 -23.45 46.26 -7.37
C ILE A 427 -23.43 47.25 -6.20
N ASP A 428 -23.71 48.51 -6.50
CA ASP A 428 -23.92 49.55 -5.49
C ASP A 428 -25.19 49.27 -4.66
N ASP A 429 -25.11 49.40 -3.33
CA ASP A 429 -26.17 49.09 -2.37
C ASP A 429 -27.49 49.83 -2.69
N ALA A 430 -27.41 51.02 -3.29
CA ALA A 430 -28.57 51.84 -3.64
C ALA A 430 -29.43 51.25 -4.78
N ARG A 431 -28.90 50.28 -5.56
CA ARG A 431 -29.56 49.73 -6.75
C ARG A 431 -29.74 48.21 -6.73
N TYR A 432 -29.35 47.54 -5.64
CA TYR A 432 -29.48 46.10 -5.52
C TYR A 432 -30.87 45.69 -5.02
N GLY A 433 -31.59 44.89 -5.83
CA GLY A 433 -32.98 44.48 -5.56
C GLY A 433 -33.17 43.23 -4.69
N GLY A 434 -32.10 42.59 -4.22
CA GLY A 434 -32.19 41.36 -3.42
C GLY A 434 -32.44 40.09 -4.24
N LEU A 435 -31.57 39.09 -4.11
CA LEU A 435 -31.82 37.71 -4.54
C LEU A 435 -31.86 36.80 -3.33
N SER A 436 -32.83 35.90 -3.26
CA SER A 436 -32.82 34.79 -2.31
C SER A 436 -31.99 33.61 -2.82
N LEU A 437 -31.54 32.73 -1.92
CA LEU A 437 -30.78 31.52 -2.29
C LEU A 437 -31.50 30.65 -3.34
N GLY A 438 -32.82 30.50 -3.24
CA GLY A 438 -33.63 29.74 -4.20
C GLY A 438 -33.78 30.43 -5.56
N GLN A 439 -33.59 31.75 -5.63
CA GLN A 439 -33.58 32.49 -6.89
C GLN A 439 -32.21 32.43 -7.58
N LEU A 440 -31.14 32.17 -6.83
CA LEU A 440 -29.77 32.02 -7.37
C LEU A 440 -29.64 30.81 -8.32
N ILE A 441 -30.46 29.79 -8.10
CA ILE A 441 -30.54 28.59 -8.96
C ILE A 441 -31.57 28.73 -10.09
N SER A 442 -32.34 29.82 -10.14
CA SER A 442 -33.32 30.09 -11.20
C SER A 442 -32.63 30.76 -12.40
N PRO A 443 -32.60 30.14 -13.60
CA PRO A 443 -31.89 30.70 -14.75
C PRO A 443 -32.36 32.10 -15.16
N SER A 444 -33.66 32.39 -15.04
CA SER A 444 -34.21 33.71 -15.37
C SER A 444 -33.78 34.78 -14.37
N LYS A 445 -33.85 34.50 -13.06
CA LYS A 445 -33.47 35.46 -12.01
C LYS A 445 -31.97 35.67 -11.92
N ALA A 446 -31.19 34.61 -12.10
CA ALA A 446 -29.74 34.70 -12.24
C ALA A 446 -29.34 35.49 -13.49
N GLY A 447 -30.06 35.31 -14.60
CA GLY A 447 -29.87 36.07 -15.85
C GLY A 447 -30.16 37.57 -15.70
N ASP A 448 -31.27 37.92 -15.04
CA ASP A 448 -31.65 39.32 -14.77
C ASP A 448 -30.59 40.01 -13.88
N ASN A 449 -30.21 39.39 -12.77
CA ASN A 449 -29.17 39.93 -11.88
C ASN A 449 -27.79 40.01 -12.55
N TYR A 450 -27.49 39.07 -13.46
CA TYR A 450 -26.29 39.13 -14.28
C TYR A 450 -26.33 40.29 -15.30
N GLY A 451 -27.52 40.64 -15.81
CA GLY A 451 -27.77 41.85 -16.58
C GLY A 451 -27.46 43.12 -15.78
N ASP A 452 -27.93 43.19 -14.53
CA ASP A 452 -27.66 44.31 -13.62
C ASP A 452 -26.17 44.41 -13.26
N LEU A 453 -25.51 43.28 -12.98
CA LEU A 453 -24.04 43.19 -12.81
C LEU A 453 -23.26 43.61 -14.07
N ARG A 454 -23.84 43.50 -15.27
CA ARG A 454 -23.21 43.96 -16.51
C ARG A 454 -23.39 45.46 -16.75
N GLY A 455 -24.54 46.02 -16.38
CA GLY A 455 -24.90 47.41 -16.70
C GLY A 455 -24.53 48.44 -15.63
N HIS A 456 -24.44 48.04 -14.36
CA HIS A 456 -24.44 48.98 -13.23
C HIS A 456 -23.43 48.67 -12.11
N ALA A 457 -22.50 47.74 -12.31
CA ALA A 457 -21.49 47.36 -11.33
C ALA A 457 -20.11 47.96 -11.61
N ALA A 458 -19.36 48.27 -10.56
CA ALA A 458 -17.92 48.49 -10.68
C ALA A 458 -17.25 47.13 -10.98
N SER A 459 -16.29 47.11 -11.91
CA SER A 459 -15.60 45.88 -12.30
C SER A 459 -14.10 46.03 -12.25
N SER A 460 -13.40 45.03 -11.74
CA SER A 460 -11.94 44.94 -11.78
C SER A 460 -11.50 43.63 -12.42
N ASN A 461 -10.35 43.67 -13.08
CA ASN A 461 -9.63 42.50 -13.53
C ASN A 461 -8.34 42.43 -12.74
N ASP A 462 -7.88 41.23 -12.40
CA ASP A 462 -6.58 40.97 -11.80
C ASP A 462 -5.98 39.65 -12.28
N LEU A 463 -4.65 39.56 -12.28
CA LEU A 463 -3.96 38.29 -12.25
C LEU A 463 -3.76 37.95 -10.77
N LEU A 464 -4.38 36.86 -10.34
CA LEU A 464 -4.28 36.33 -9.00
C LEU A 464 -3.25 35.20 -8.96
N LEU A 465 -2.25 35.35 -8.10
CA LEU A 465 -1.35 34.28 -7.72
C LEU A 465 -1.76 33.77 -6.35
N ARG A 466 -2.01 32.47 -6.22
CA ARG A 466 -2.44 31.87 -4.95
C ARG A 466 -1.66 30.60 -4.65
N ALA A 467 -1.41 30.34 -3.38
CA ALA A 467 -0.80 29.12 -2.89
C ALA A 467 -1.60 28.60 -1.70
N THR A 468 -2.00 27.33 -1.75
CA THR A 468 -2.68 26.66 -0.64
C THR A 468 -1.89 25.44 -0.20
N ALA A 469 -1.76 25.22 1.10
CA ALA A 469 -1.12 24.03 1.64
C ALA A 469 -1.94 23.43 2.80
N SER A 470 -1.92 22.11 2.91
CA SER A 470 -2.46 21.38 4.07
C SER A 470 -1.40 20.46 4.64
N PHE A 471 -1.19 20.56 5.96
CA PHE A 471 -0.23 19.78 6.73
C PHE A 471 -0.91 19.11 7.91
N LEU A 472 -0.23 18.13 8.52
CA LEU A 472 -0.68 17.39 9.72
C LEU A 472 -1.93 16.51 9.49
N ASP A 473 -2.42 16.42 8.26
CA ASP A 473 -3.56 15.64 7.78
C ASP A 473 -3.15 14.35 7.05
N GLN A 474 -1.89 13.91 7.22
CA GLN A 474 -1.35 12.68 6.64
C GLN A 474 -1.59 11.46 7.54
N GLY A 475 -1.55 10.28 6.93
CA GLY A 475 -1.61 8.99 7.64
C GLY A 475 -2.85 8.86 8.52
N LYS A 476 -2.64 8.61 9.82
CA LYS A 476 -3.72 8.40 10.80
C LYS A 476 -4.56 9.64 11.12
N TRP A 477 -4.24 10.81 10.59
CA TRP A 477 -4.98 12.06 10.83
C TRP A 477 -5.83 12.49 9.64
N ARG A 478 -5.80 11.70 8.55
CA ARG A 478 -6.46 12.02 7.29
C ARG A 478 -7.98 12.01 7.44
N ASN A 479 -8.63 13.01 6.83
CA ASN A 479 -10.07 13.00 6.59
C ASN A 479 -10.39 12.09 5.39
N ASP A 480 -10.52 10.81 5.64
CA ASP A 480 -10.94 9.81 4.66
C ASP A 480 -11.70 8.70 5.38
N TRP A 481 -12.55 7.98 4.64
CA TRP A 481 -13.29 6.86 5.21
C TRP A 481 -12.35 5.74 5.66
N ARG A 482 -12.66 5.13 6.80
CA ARG A 482 -11.90 3.99 7.36
C ARG A 482 -12.82 2.79 7.42
N ALA A 483 -12.49 1.71 6.73
CA ALA A 483 -13.38 0.53 6.72
C ALA A 483 -13.46 -0.12 8.11
N ASP A 484 -12.32 -0.28 8.79
CA ASP A 484 -12.21 -1.11 10.00
C ASP A 484 -12.34 -0.35 11.32
N GLU A 485 -12.36 0.99 11.28
CA GLU A 485 -12.36 1.83 12.48
C GLU A 485 -13.74 2.47 12.66
N ASP A 486 -14.33 2.38 13.85
CA ASP A 486 -15.62 3.03 14.15
C ASP A 486 -15.47 4.52 14.48
N ASP A 487 -14.27 4.92 14.90
CA ASP A 487 -13.90 6.29 15.22
C ASP A 487 -12.41 6.55 14.97
N TRP A 488 -12.04 7.82 14.81
CA TRP A 488 -10.63 8.23 14.67
C TRP A 488 -10.43 9.73 14.95
N ASP A 489 -9.19 10.10 15.29
CA ASP A 489 -8.82 11.52 15.37
C ASP A 489 -8.49 12.14 14.00
N GLU A 490 -8.84 13.41 13.83
CA GLU A 490 -8.46 14.24 12.68
C GLU A 490 -7.77 15.52 13.13
N ARG A 491 -6.75 15.95 12.39
CA ARG A 491 -6.16 17.28 12.54
C ARG A 491 -5.61 17.78 11.22
N PHE A 492 -5.55 19.09 11.06
CA PHE A 492 -4.87 19.72 9.93
C PHE A 492 -4.43 21.14 10.27
N LEU A 493 -3.40 21.60 9.55
CA LEU A 493 -3.01 23.00 9.43
C LEU A 493 -3.16 23.41 7.97
N TYR A 494 -4.17 24.23 7.69
CA TYR A 494 -4.45 24.78 6.36
C TYR A 494 -3.84 26.17 6.26
N LEU A 495 -3.10 26.42 5.18
CA LEU A 495 -2.50 27.71 4.83
C LEU A 495 -2.99 28.13 3.44
N ASP A 496 -3.30 29.41 3.27
CA ASP A 496 -3.77 29.97 2.02
C ASP A 496 -3.26 31.40 1.88
N GLY A 497 -2.42 31.63 0.87
CA GLY A 497 -1.89 32.94 0.53
C GLY A 497 -2.33 33.32 -0.88
N ALA A 498 -2.79 34.55 -1.06
CA ALA A 498 -3.23 35.05 -2.36
C ALA A 498 -2.74 36.50 -2.58
N TRP A 499 -2.36 36.80 -3.81
CA TRP A 499 -1.82 38.09 -4.23
C TRP A 499 -2.48 38.53 -5.54
N TRP A 500 -3.12 39.70 -5.49
CA TRP A 500 -3.71 40.40 -6.64
C TRP A 500 -2.66 41.34 -7.20
N THR A 501 -2.05 40.96 -8.33
CA THR A 501 -0.84 41.62 -8.84
C THR A 501 -1.05 43.06 -9.29
N ARG A 502 -2.23 43.40 -9.84
CA ARG A 502 -2.57 44.76 -10.30
C ARG A 502 -3.04 45.63 -9.15
N ALA A 503 -3.92 45.12 -8.28
CA ALA A 503 -4.41 45.85 -7.13
C ALA A 503 -3.33 46.04 -6.04
N GLY A 504 -2.37 45.12 -5.96
CA GLY A 504 -1.36 45.10 -4.90
C GLY A 504 -1.86 44.47 -3.60
N ASP A 505 -3.08 43.94 -3.57
CA ASP A 505 -3.70 43.41 -2.36
C ASP A 505 -3.19 42.00 -2.04
N HIS A 506 -3.08 41.72 -0.74
CA HIS A 506 -2.63 40.43 -0.22
C HIS A 506 -3.68 39.83 0.72
N GLN A 507 -3.84 38.51 0.66
CA GLN A 507 -4.62 37.75 1.61
C GLN A 507 -3.79 36.60 2.18
N TRP A 508 -3.92 36.38 3.47
CA TRP A 508 -3.35 35.26 4.19
C TRP A 508 -4.40 34.64 5.12
N LEU A 509 -4.51 33.32 5.12
CA LEU A 509 -5.32 32.56 6.05
C LEU A 509 -4.48 31.38 6.56
N SER A 510 -4.42 31.22 7.87
CA SER A 510 -3.89 30.01 8.50
C SER A 510 -4.87 29.48 9.53
N ARG A 511 -5.28 28.22 9.38
CA ARG A 511 -6.25 27.55 10.24
C ARG A 511 -5.71 26.22 10.73
N TYR A 512 -5.61 26.08 12.05
CA TYR A 512 -5.36 24.80 12.70
C TYR A 512 -6.68 24.25 13.24
N GLN A 513 -6.98 22.99 12.96
CA GLN A 513 -8.17 22.31 13.45
C GLN A 513 -7.80 20.93 13.99
N ARG A 514 -8.46 20.53 15.08
CA ARG A 514 -8.35 19.19 15.65
C ARG A 514 -9.71 18.72 16.17
N GLY A 515 -10.07 17.49 15.84
CA GLY A 515 -11.32 16.87 16.27
C GLY A 515 -11.21 15.36 16.34
N HIS A 516 -12.31 14.74 16.76
CA HIS A 516 -12.47 13.30 16.81
C HIS A 516 -13.73 12.94 16.03
N THR A 517 -13.64 11.96 15.15
CA THR A 517 -14.67 11.59 14.19
C THR A 517 -15.28 10.27 14.59
N TRP A 518 -16.60 10.21 14.67
CA TRP A 518 -17.37 9.00 14.92
C TRP A 518 -18.16 8.61 13.68
N LYS A 519 -18.15 7.33 13.30
CA LYS A 519 -19.13 6.80 12.36
C LYS A 519 -20.52 6.82 12.97
N LEU A 520 -21.49 7.20 12.16
CA LEU A 520 -22.89 7.08 12.55
C LEU A 520 -23.36 5.64 12.34
N PRO A 521 -24.19 5.09 13.25
CA PRO A 521 -24.73 3.73 13.15
C PRO A 521 -25.82 3.69 12.07
N SER A 522 -25.42 3.81 10.80
CA SER A 522 -26.29 3.79 9.63
C SER A 522 -25.67 2.92 8.54
N THR A 523 -26.49 2.45 7.61
CA THR A 523 -26.01 1.70 6.43
C THR A 523 -25.28 2.59 5.42
N SER A 524 -25.34 3.91 5.59
CA SER A 524 -24.64 4.87 4.74
C SER A 524 -23.32 5.29 5.38
N PRO A 525 -22.27 5.57 4.59
CA PRO A 525 -20.98 6.01 5.11
C PRO A 525 -21.08 7.47 5.57
N GLN A 526 -21.44 7.67 6.84
CA GLN A 526 -21.62 8.98 7.43
C GLN A 526 -20.84 9.09 8.73
N THR A 527 -20.32 10.29 9.01
CA THR A 527 -19.64 10.58 10.27
C THR A 527 -20.09 11.90 10.88
N LEU A 528 -19.84 12.00 12.18
CA LEU A 528 -19.99 13.23 12.95
C LEU A 528 -18.68 13.52 13.67
N MET A 529 -18.22 14.76 13.60
CA MET A 529 -16.95 15.19 14.20
C MET A 529 -17.13 16.54 14.90
N PRO A 530 -17.23 16.60 16.24
CA PRO A 530 -16.91 17.80 16.99
C PRO A 530 -15.40 18.10 16.93
N TYR A 531 -15.07 19.38 16.89
CA TYR A 531 -13.70 19.86 16.79
C TYR A 531 -13.52 21.24 17.43
N GLY A 532 -12.28 21.55 17.77
CA GLY A 532 -11.82 22.91 18.05
C GLY A 532 -10.92 23.42 16.93
N PHE A 533 -10.84 24.74 16.79
CA PHE A 533 -9.95 25.36 15.80
C PHE A 533 -9.37 26.69 16.28
N LEU A 534 -8.26 27.08 15.68
CA LEU A 534 -7.65 28.41 15.75
C LEU A 534 -7.42 28.90 14.32
N GLU A 535 -7.86 30.12 14.03
CA GLU A 535 -7.79 30.71 12.70
C GLU A 535 -7.22 32.12 12.77
N LEU A 536 -6.24 32.40 11.92
CA LEU A 536 -5.67 33.71 11.70
C LEU A 536 -5.94 34.10 10.25
N SER A 537 -6.61 35.23 10.07
CA SER A 537 -6.86 35.85 8.77
C SER A 537 -6.15 37.20 8.71
N SER A 538 -5.57 37.50 7.56
CA SER A 538 -4.96 38.80 7.28
C SER A 538 -5.30 39.21 5.85
N GLN A 539 -5.67 40.47 5.67
CA GLN A 539 -5.96 41.05 4.37
C GLN A 539 -5.39 42.46 4.31
N ASP A 540 -4.92 42.86 3.15
CA ASP A 540 -4.35 44.19 2.93
C ASP A 540 -4.99 44.85 1.70
N PRO A 541 -6.29 45.20 1.75
CA PRO A 541 -6.90 45.97 0.70
C PRO A 541 -6.34 47.40 0.72
N SER A 542 -5.83 47.90 -0.40
CA SER A 542 -5.40 49.31 -0.57
C SER A 542 -4.29 49.78 0.41
N ASN A 543 -3.42 48.87 0.88
CA ASN A 543 -2.39 49.11 1.89
C ASN A 543 -2.92 49.40 3.32
N ASP A 544 -4.16 49.02 3.63
CA ASP A 544 -4.71 49.01 5.00
C ASP A 544 -4.68 47.59 5.57
N TRP A 545 -3.63 47.27 6.33
CA TRP A 545 -3.43 45.94 6.89
C TRP A 545 -4.48 45.62 7.96
N ARG A 546 -5.28 44.59 7.69
CA ARG A 546 -6.36 44.11 8.55
C ARG A 546 -6.10 42.68 8.97
N GLN A 547 -6.31 42.38 10.24
CA GLN A 547 -6.08 41.05 10.83
C GLN A 547 -7.28 40.61 11.65
N ASP A 548 -7.48 39.31 11.77
CA ASP A 548 -8.40 38.70 12.74
C ASP A 548 -7.81 37.38 13.23
N LEU A 549 -7.80 37.21 14.54
CA LEU A 549 -7.49 35.98 15.22
C LEU A 549 -8.76 35.49 15.89
N ARG A 550 -9.21 34.28 15.57
CA ARG A 550 -10.40 33.67 16.15
C ARG A 550 -10.20 32.22 16.53
N THR A 551 -11.00 31.78 17.49
CA THR A 551 -11.07 30.39 17.94
C THR A 551 -12.52 29.96 18.02
N GLY A 552 -12.75 28.67 18.18
CA GLY A 552 -14.11 28.18 18.30
C GLY A 552 -14.23 26.68 18.45
N LEU A 553 -15.48 26.27 18.60
CA LEU A 553 -15.91 24.89 18.60
C LEU A 553 -16.87 24.67 17.44
N GLY A 554 -16.70 23.56 16.76
CA GLY A 554 -17.54 23.20 15.62
C GLY A 554 -18.01 21.76 15.68
N LEU A 555 -19.04 21.48 14.89
CA LEU A 555 -19.56 20.15 14.63
C LEU A 555 -19.66 19.98 13.11
N ARG A 556 -19.04 18.93 12.57
CA ARG A 556 -19.09 18.56 11.15
C ARG A 556 -19.82 17.24 11.00
N TRP A 557 -20.87 17.23 10.20
CA TRP A 557 -21.43 16.01 9.62
C TRP A 557 -20.87 15.83 8.21
N GLN A 558 -20.50 14.60 7.86
CA GLN A 558 -19.93 14.27 6.54
C GLN A 558 -20.54 12.98 6.02
N TRP A 559 -20.92 12.97 4.75
CA TRP A 559 -21.45 11.82 4.02
C TRP A 559 -20.62 11.58 2.77
N TRP A 560 -20.18 10.35 2.55
CA TRP A 560 -19.47 9.93 1.35
C TRP A 560 -20.40 9.17 0.40
N PHE A 561 -20.21 9.30 -0.91
CA PHE A 561 -21.08 8.63 -1.89
C PHE A 561 -20.37 8.45 -3.24
N ASP A 562 -21.07 7.87 -4.22
CA ASP A 562 -20.58 7.64 -5.59
C ASP A 562 -19.32 6.76 -5.63
N ASP A 563 -19.37 5.62 -4.95
CA ASP A 563 -18.37 4.57 -5.07
C ASP A 563 -18.79 3.52 -6.11
N ASP A 564 -17.82 2.80 -6.66
CA ASP A 564 -18.11 1.68 -7.57
C ASP A 564 -17.13 0.52 -7.35
N ARG A 565 -17.22 -0.52 -8.19
CA ARG A 565 -16.34 -1.71 -8.12
C ARG A 565 -14.85 -1.37 -7.97
N TYR A 566 -14.37 -0.32 -8.65
CA TYR A 566 -12.95 0.01 -8.76
C TYR A 566 -12.56 1.28 -8.03
N ASN A 567 -13.50 2.15 -7.70
CA ASN A 567 -13.27 3.46 -7.13
C ASN A 567 -13.88 3.54 -5.74
N ALA A 568 -13.14 4.16 -4.82
CA ALA A 568 -13.68 4.57 -3.53
C ALA A 568 -14.65 5.74 -3.73
N TYR A 569 -15.23 6.24 -2.65
CA TYR A 569 -16.17 7.36 -2.69
C TYR A 569 -15.61 8.56 -3.45
N ARG A 570 -16.21 8.87 -4.59
CA ARG A 570 -15.84 10.04 -5.39
C ARG A 570 -16.51 11.31 -4.88
N GLY A 571 -17.70 11.16 -4.30
CA GLY A 571 -18.50 12.24 -3.78
C GLY A 571 -18.38 12.40 -2.27
N SER A 572 -18.47 13.63 -1.79
CA SER A 572 -18.71 13.90 -0.37
C SER A 572 -19.56 15.15 -0.15
N LEU A 573 -20.45 15.10 0.83
CA LEU A 573 -21.20 16.23 1.35
C LEU A 573 -20.76 16.48 2.79
N LYS A 574 -20.31 17.70 3.08
CA LYS A 574 -19.94 18.15 4.42
C LYS A 574 -20.85 19.28 4.84
N VAL A 575 -21.43 19.16 6.03
CA VAL A 575 -22.18 20.25 6.67
C VAL A 575 -21.52 20.54 8.00
N ARG A 576 -21.22 21.80 8.26
CA ARG A 576 -20.56 22.24 9.50
C ARG A 576 -21.29 23.41 10.14
N ALA A 577 -21.32 23.40 11.46
CA ALA A 577 -21.73 24.50 12.29
C ALA A 577 -20.60 24.83 13.26
N GLU A 578 -20.18 26.09 13.32
CA GLU A 578 -19.06 26.55 14.14
C GLU A 578 -19.49 27.75 14.97
N TYR A 579 -19.33 27.69 16.28
CA TYR A 579 -19.33 28.91 17.09
C TYR A 579 -17.93 29.53 17.03
N GLN A 580 -17.85 30.77 16.53
CA GLN A 580 -16.62 31.52 16.37
C GLN A 580 -16.56 32.66 17.38
N GLN A 581 -15.41 32.77 18.04
CA GLN A 581 -15.09 33.83 18.99
C GLN A 581 -13.83 34.55 18.53
N ALA A 582 -13.96 35.85 18.29
CA ALA A 582 -12.83 36.74 18.03
C ALA A 582 -11.96 36.87 19.30
N LEU A 583 -10.66 36.70 19.12
CA LEU A 583 -9.63 36.90 20.13
C LEU A 583 -8.92 38.25 19.95
N GLY A 584 -8.92 38.79 18.73
CA GLY A 584 -8.41 40.12 18.43
C GLY A 584 -8.38 40.42 16.93
N GLY A 585 -8.14 41.69 16.61
CA GLY A 585 -8.00 42.16 15.23
C GLY A 585 -9.17 42.99 14.73
N ASN A 586 -8.96 43.72 13.64
CA ASN A 586 -9.88 44.71 13.08
C ASN A 586 -10.53 44.26 11.76
N LEU A 587 -10.21 43.07 11.23
CA LEU A 587 -10.73 42.62 9.94
C LEU A 587 -12.23 42.33 10.00
N TYR A 588 -12.70 41.74 11.10
CA TYR A 588 -14.11 41.39 11.30
C TYR A 588 -14.73 42.05 12.53
N GLU A 589 -14.16 43.18 12.96
CA GLU A 589 -14.70 44.03 14.03
C GLU A 589 -15.05 43.27 15.33
N HIS A 590 -14.22 42.28 15.70
CA HIS A 590 -14.40 41.42 16.88
C HIS A 590 -15.76 40.69 16.94
N THR A 591 -16.35 40.39 15.79
CA THR A 591 -17.66 39.75 15.72
C THR A 591 -17.61 38.29 16.16
N ASN A 592 -18.49 37.92 17.08
CA ASN A 592 -18.72 36.53 17.48
C ASN A 592 -20.01 36.00 16.86
N GLY A 593 -20.11 34.69 16.67
CA GLY A 593 -21.38 34.05 16.34
C GLY A 593 -21.24 32.70 15.67
N VAL A 594 -22.34 32.25 15.08
CA VAL A 594 -22.43 30.92 14.45
C VAL A 594 -22.18 31.01 12.95
N LEU A 595 -21.15 30.33 12.48
CA LEU A 595 -20.90 30.05 11.07
C LEU A 595 -21.57 28.73 10.69
N LEU A 596 -22.26 28.72 9.56
CA LEU A 596 -22.77 27.52 8.91
C LEU A 596 -22.07 27.34 7.57
N GLY A 597 -21.70 26.11 7.24
CA GLY A 597 -21.07 25.79 5.96
C GLY A 597 -21.61 24.48 5.40
N ALA A 598 -21.84 24.45 4.09
CA ALA A 598 -22.12 23.24 3.33
C ALA A 598 -21.14 23.15 2.16
N GLU A 599 -20.54 21.98 1.95
CA GLU A 599 -19.60 21.71 0.84
C GLU A 599 -19.96 20.36 0.21
N LEU A 600 -20.28 20.38 -1.08
CA LEU A 600 -20.50 19.22 -1.92
C LEU A 600 -19.34 19.10 -2.91
N THR A 601 -18.67 17.95 -2.92
CA THR A 601 -17.64 17.63 -3.92
C THR A 601 -18.03 16.34 -4.64
N PHE A 602 -17.83 16.28 -5.96
CA PHE A 602 -17.96 15.05 -6.76
C PHE A 602 -16.99 15.05 -7.94
#